data_AF-A0A6A4VVL4-F1
#
_entry.id   AF-A0A6A4VVL4-F1
#
_cell.length_a   1.000
_cell.length_b   1.000
_cell.length_c   1.000
_cell.angle_alpha   90.00
_cell.angle_beta   90.00
_cell.angle_gamma   90.00
#
_symmetry.space_group_name_H-M   'P 1'
#
loop_
_entity.id
_entity.type
_entity.pdbx_description
1 polymer ?
#
loop_
_entity_poly.entity_id
_entity_poly.type
_entity_poly.pdbx_seq_one_letter_code
_entity_poly.pdbx_strand_id
1 'polypeptide(L)'
;MQAAVDAAKTAFPTWSRTSVLTRQQIMFNFQNLIKKNMKVLAANITSEQGKTLADAEGDVLRGLQVVEHCCSITSLQLGETMSDVSRDMDTLSFRIPLGVTAGITPFNFPAMIPLWVRTQSLARLSVQCVALR
;
A
#
# COMPACT_ATOMS: atom_id res chain seq x y z
N MET A 1 -15.72 13.06 4.31
CA MET A 1 -15.46 12.04 3.25
C MET A 1 -15.17 12.69 1.90
N GLN A 2 -16.03 13.60 1.40
CA GLN A 2 -15.83 14.26 0.10
C GLN A 2 -14.45 14.95 -0.03
N ALA A 3 -14.03 15.73 0.98
CA ALA A 3 -12.73 16.39 0.98
C ALA A 3 -11.53 15.43 0.80
N ALA A 4 -11.60 14.21 1.35
CA ALA A 4 -10.55 13.21 1.18
C ALA A 4 -10.52 12.66 -0.25
N VAL A 5 -11.70 12.43 -0.83
CA VAL A 5 -11.85 11.99 -2.24
C VAL A 5 -11.33 13.07 -3.19
N ASP A 6 -11.66 14.33 -2.94
CA ASP A 6 -11.21 15.44 -3.78
C ASP A 6 -9.70 15.62 -3.72
N ALA A 7 -9.11 15.58 -2.51
CA ALA A 7 -7.65 15.63 -2.35
C ALA A 7 -6.95 14.47 -3.09
N ALA A 8 -7.51 13.24 -2.99
CA ALA A 8 -6.98 12.08 -3.69
C ALA A 8 -7.07 12.22 -5.22
N LYS A 9 -8.19 12.75 -5.73
CA LYS A 9 -8.38 13.03 -7.16
C LYS A 9 -7.40 14.08 -7.65
N THR A 10 -7.15 15.14 -6.87
CA THR A 10 -6.19 16.18 -7.22
C THR A 10 -4.75 15.66 -7.26
N ALA A 11 -4.38 14.76 -6.34
CA ALA A 11 -3.03 14.19 -6.29
C ALA A 11 -2.78 13.09 -7.34
N PHE A 12 -3.82 12.37 -7.77
CA PHE A 12 -3.66 11.20 -8.64
C PHE A 12 -2.93 11.48 -9.97
N PRO A 13 -3.19 12.58 -10.72
CA PRO A 13 -2.49 12.84 -11.98
C PRO A 13 -0.97 12.95 -11.87
N THR A 14 -0.45 13.55 -10.79
CA THR A 14 0.99 13.66 -10.56
C THR A 14 1.55 12.36 -9.98
N TRP A 15 0.81 11.73 -9.06
CA TRP A 15 1.22 10.46 -8.47
C TRP A 15 1.29 9.34 -9.51
N SER A 16 0.32 9.23 -10.42
CA SER A 16 0.23 8.21 -11.46
C SER A 16 1.44 8.21 -12.41
N ARG A 17 2.08 9.37 -12.58
CA ARG A 17 3.27 9.59 -13.42
C ARG A 17 4.61 9.50 -12.67
N THR A 18 4.58 9.34 -11.34
CA THR A 18 5.79 9.18 -10.54
C THR A 18 6.49 7.88 -10.94
N SER A 19 7.82 7.85 -11.01
CA SER A 19 8.56 6.63 -11.41
C SER A 19 8.40 5.48 -10.41
N VAL A 20 8.51 4.24 -10.86
CA VAL A 20 8.42 3.05 -9.99
C VAL A 20 9.51 3.08 -8.90
N LEU A 21 10.72 3.51 -9.25
CA LEU A 21 11.85 3.61 -8.32
C LEU A 21 11.63 4.66 -7.23
N THR A 22 11.07 5.82 -7.59
CA THR A 22 10.72 6.86 -6.60
C THR A 22 9.70 6.33 -5.60
N ARG A 23 8.70 5.58 -6.06
CA ARG A 23 7.69 4.96 -5.17
C ARG A 23 8.30 3.89 -4.27
N GLN A 24 9.24 3.09 -4.79
CA GLN A 24 9.98 2.12 -3.99
C GLN A 24 10.72 2.80 -2.83
N GLN A 25 11.39 3.93 -3.07
CA GLN A 25 12.07 4.68 -2.00
C GLN A 25 11.10 5.19 -0.93
N ILE A 26 9.90 5.61 -1.31
CA ILE A 26 8.84 5.97 -0.36
C ILE A 26 8.45 4.76 0.50
N MET A 27 8.36 3.56 -0.08
CA MET A 27 8.06 2.32 0.67
C MET A 27 9.17 1.96 1.65
N PHE A 28 10.45 2.07 1.26
CA PHE A 28 11.58 1.86 2.18
C PHE A 28 11.57 2.86 3.33
N ASN A 29 11.31 4.13 3.07
CA ASN A 29 11.18 5.15 4.11
C ASN A 29 10.01 4.83 5.05
N PHE A 30 8.87 4.40 4.51
CA PHE A 30 7.70 4.02 5.30
C PHE A 30 7.97 2.80 6.19
N GLN A 31 8.59 1.75 5.65
CA GLN A 31 9.05 0.59 6.41
C GLN A 31 9.96 1.00 7.58
N ASN A 32 10.94 1.86 7.32
CA ASN A 32 11.86 2.35 8.34
C ASN A 32 11.14 3.14 9.45
N LEU A 33 10.16 3.96 9.09
CA LEU A 33 9.34 4.70 10.06
C LEU A 33 8.52 3.74 10.94
N ILE A 34 7.91 2.70 10.36
CA ILE A 34 7.17 1.70 11.15
C ILE A 34 8.12 1.00 12.12
N LYS A 35 9.28 0.51 11.65
CA LYS A 35 10.29 -0.16 12.49
C LYS A 35 10.73 0.71 13.67
N LYS A 36 11.02 2.00 13.42
CA LYS A 36 11.42 2.95 14.47
C LYS A 36 10.33 3.20 15.52
N ASN A 37 9.06 3.07 15.14
CA ASN A 37 7.93 3.42 15.99
C ASN A 37 7.10 2.21 16.45
N MET A 38 7.57 0.97 16.26
CA MET A 38 6.79 -0.25 16.56
C MET A 38 6.21 -0.26 17.98
N LYS A 39 7.02 0.10 18.98
CA LYS A 39 6.58 0.11 20.39
C LYS A 39 5.44 1.11 20.64
N VAL A 40 5.54 2.31 20.05
CA VAL A 40 4.52 3.35 20.20
C VAL A 40 3.23 2.94 19.47
N LEU A 41 3.36 2.35 18.27
CA LEU A 41 2.21 1.83 17.52
C LEU A 41 1.49 0.72 18.30
N ALA A 42 2.23 -0.25 18.85
CA ALA A 42 1.65 -1.32 19.63
C ALA A 42 1.00 -0.84 20.94
N ALA A 43 1.61 0.15 21.62
CA ALA A 43 1.03 0.79 22.80
C ALA A 43 -0.30 1.49 22.48
N ASN A 44 -0.38 2.23 21.37
CA ASN A 44 -1.61 2.87 20.93
C ASN A 44 -2.72 1.85 20.63
N ILE A 45 -2.38 0.76 19.92
CA ILE A 45 -3.35 -0.33 19.64
C ILE A 45 -3.84 -0.96 20.94
N THR A 46 -2.96 -1.19 21.91
CA THR A 46 -3.33 -1.71 23.22
C THR A 46 -4.28 -0.75 23.95
N SER A 47 -3.99 0.55 23.91
CA SER A 47 -4.81 1.58 24.57
C SER A 47 -6.18 1.79 23.93
N GLU A 48 -6.29 1.69 22.60
CA GLU A 48 -7.53 2.00 21.88
C GLU A 48 -8.38 0.76 21.60
N GLN A 49 -7.75 -0.36 21.21
CA GLN A 49 -8.45 -1.59 20.81
C GLN A 49 -8.56 -2.60 21.97
N GLY A 50 -7.61 -2.58 22.91
CA GLY A 50 -7.66 -3.39 24.14
C GLY A 50 -7.00 -4.77 24.08
N LYS A 51 -6.40 -5.17 22.95
CA LYS A 51 -5.59 -6.41 22.89
C LYS A 51 -4.31 -6.29 23.72
N THR A 52 -3.71 -7.44 24.05
CA THR A 52 -2.44 -7.48 24.78
C THR A 52 -1.32 -6.82 23.98
N LEU A 53 -0.31 -6.29 24.66
CA LEU A 53 0.82 -5.64 23.99
C LEU A 53 1.53 -6.60 23.01
N ALA A 54 1.67 -7.87 23.37
CA ALA A 54 2.27 -8.88 22.49
C ALA A 54 1.44 -9.10 21.21
N ASP A 55 0.11 -9.16 21.32
CA ASP A 55 -0.76 -9.25 20.15
C ASP A 55 -0.73 -8.00 19.29
N ALA A 56 -0.60 -6.81 19.92
CA ALA A 56 -0.46 -5.55 19.22
C ALA A 56 0.88 -5.44 18.46
N GLU A 57 1.98 -5.89 19.06
CA GLU A 57 3.28 -6.00 18.37
C GLU A 57 3.20 -6.95 17.18
N GLY A 58 2.51 -8.09 17.35
CA GLY A 58 2.22 -9.02 16.26
C GLY A 58 1.40 -8.38 15.13
N ASP A 59 0.37 -7.62 15.46
CA ASP A 59 -0.47 -6.89 14.50
C ASP A 59 0.38 -5.91 13.64
N VAL A 60 1.20 -5.09 14.29
CA VAL A 60 2.11 -4.16 13.60
C VAL A 60 3.13 -4.91 12.75
N LEU A 61 3.71 -5.99 13.27
CA LEU A 61 4.72 -6.79 12.56
C LEU A 61 4.15 -7.43 11.29
N ARG A 62 2.94 -8.00 11.35
CA ARG A 62 2.28 -8.60 10.18
C ARG A 62 1.92 -7.55 9.13
N GLY A 63 1.53 -6.35 9.56
CA GLY A 63 1.36 -5.22 8.64
C GLY A 63 2.67 -4.78 7.99
N LEU A 64 3.77 -4.72 8.76
CA LEU A 64 5.10 -4.37 8.27
C LEU A 64 5.59 -5.34 7.18
N GLN A 65 5.35 -6.65 7.33
CA GLN A 65 5.71 -7.65 6.31
C GLN A 65 5.09 -7.35 4.93
N VAL A 66 3.87 -6.78 4.90
CA VAL A 66 3.24 -6.38 3.63
C VAL A 66 3.88 -5.13 3.05
N VAL A 67 4.31 -4.19 3.89
CA VAL A 67 5.10 -3.02 3.45
C VAL A 67 6.41 -3.50 2.82
N GLU A 68 7.09 -4.45 3.46
CA GLU A 68 8.35 -5.03 2.97
C GLU A 68 8.16 -5.74 1.64
N HIS A 69 7.07 -6.49 1.47
CA HIS A 69 6.72 -7.06 0.18
C HIS A 69 6.49 -5.97 -0.88
N CYS A 70 5.82 -4.87 -0.53
CA CYS A 70 5.59 -3.75 -1.45
C CYS A 70 6.88 -3.00 -1.84
N CYS A 71 7.98 -3.12 -1.08
CA CYS A 71 9.29 -2.61 -1.52
C CYS A 71 9.80 -3.32 -2.79
N SER A 72 9.27 -4.51 -3.14
CA SER A 72 9.56 -5.20 -4.41
C SER A 72 8.71 -4.72 -5.60
N ILE A 73 8.12 -3.51 -5.52
CA ILE A 73 7.20 -2.96 -6.53
C ILE A 73 7.75 -2.96 -7.96
N THR A 74 9.07 -2.85 -8.14
CA THR A 74 9.72 -2.93 -9.46
C THR A 74 9.44 -4.25 -10.17
N SER A 75 9.45 -5.36 -9.44
CA SER A 75 9.13 -6.68 -9.97
C SER A 75 7.60 -6.89 -10.02
N LEU A 76 6.86 -6.41 -9.01
CA LEU A 76 5.40 -6.56 -8.96
C LEU A 76 4.65 -5.80 -10.06
N GLN A 77 5.26 -4.75 -10.62
CA GLN A 77 4.65 -3.91 -11.67
C GLN A 77 4.94 -4.43 -13.08
N LEU A 78 5.84 -5.41 -13.24
CA LEU A 78 6.15 -5.95 -14.56
C LEU A 78 4.88 -6.50 -15.22
N GLY A 79 4.73 -6.14 -16.50
CA GLY A 79 3.82 -6.81 -17.40
C GLY A 79 4.47 -8.06 -17.99
N GLU A 80 3.80 -8.64 -18.95
CA GLU A 80 4.21 -9.86 -19.63
C GLU A 80 4.41 -9.56 -21.11
N THR A 81 5.35 -10.27 -21.71
CA THR A 81 5.67 -10.15 -23.13
C THR A 81 5.71 -11.55 -23.73
N MET A 82 4.99 -11.76 -24.83
CA MET A 82 5.01 -13.02 -25.56
C MET A 82 5.29 -12.70 -27.03
N SER A 83 6.44 -13.15 -27.50
CA SER A 83 6.81 -13.03 -28.91
C SER A 83 6.10 -14.07 -29.75
N ASP A 84 5.83 -13.74 -31.01
CA ASP A 84 5.31 -14.66 -32.03
C ASP A 84 4.00 -15.37 -31.61
N VAL A 85 3.06 -14.64 -31.00
CA VAL A 85 1.70 -15.18 -30.76
C VAL A 85 1.03 -15.58 -32.08
N SER A 86 1.38 -14.88 -33.15
CA SER A 86 1.08 -15.23 -34.54
C SER A 86 2.20 -14.70 -35.44
N ARG A 87 2.11 -15.02 -36.73
CA ARG A 87 3.07 -14.51 -37.73
C ARG A 87 3.12 -12.99 -37.67
N ASP A 88 4.32 -12.45 -37.48
CA ASP A 88 4.61 -11.01 -37.40
C ASP A 88 3.81 -10.29 -36.29
N MET A 89 3.51 -10.98 -35.18
CA MET A 89 2.71 -10.44 -34.07
C MET A 89 3.27 -10.82 -32.69
N ASP A 90 3.53 -9.80 -31.88
CA ASP A 90 3.90 -9.92 -30.47
C ASP A 90 2.75 -9.43 -29.57
N THR A 91 2.72 -9.92 -28.33
CA THR A 91 1.80 -9.45 -27.28
C THR A 91 2.58 -8.84 -26.13
N LEU A 92 2.13 -7.66 -25.66
CA LEU A 92 2.68 -6.94 -24.53
C LEU A 92 1.54 -6.58 -23.58
N SER A 93 1.74 -6.77 -22.27
CA SER A 93 0.81 -6.29 -21.25
C SER A 93 1.48 -5.25 -20.36
N PHE A 94 0.68 -4.31 -19.86
CA PHE A 94 1.14 -3.28 -18.92
C PHE A 94 0.18 -3.21 -17.74
N ARG A 95 0.74 -3.04 -16.55
CA ARG A 95 -0.05 -2.76 -15.34
C ARG A 95 -0.16 -1.26 -15.17
N ILE A 96 -1.39 -0.74 -15.25
CA ILE A 96 -1.70 0.69 -15.10
C ILE A 96 -2.52 0.93 -13.83
N PRO A 97 -2.38 2.10 -13.17
CA PRO A 97 -3.20 2.43 -12.01
C PRO A 97 -4.68 2.60 -12.36
N LEU A 98 -5.54 2.24 -11.41
CA LEU A 98 -6.99 2.38 -11.56
C LEU A 98 -7.48 3.80 -11.28
N GLY A 99 -6.84 4.55 -10.36
CA GLY A 99 -7.35 5.84 -9.91
C GLY A 99 -7.36 5.97 -8.38
N VAL A 100 -8.41 6.64 -7.89
CA VAL A 100 -8.71 6.72 -6.47
C VAL A 100 -9.41 5.45 -6.02
N THR A 101 -8.87 4.79 -5.00
CA THR A 101 -9.43 3.57 -4.39
C THR A 101 -10.00 3.88 -3.01
N ALA A 102 -10.90 3.03 -2.52
CA ALA A 102 -11.44 3.11 -1.16
C ALA A 102 -10.96 1.92 -0.34
N GLY A 103 -10.68 2.15 0.95
CA GLY A 103 -10.37 1.11 1.92
C GLY A 103 -11.23 1.24 3.15
N ILE A 104 -11.90 0.16 3.53
CA ILE A 104 -12.70 0.03 4.75
C ILE A 104 -12.09 -1.13 5.54
N THR A 105 -11.76 -0.89 6.80
CA THR A 105 -11.03 -1.84 7.64
C THR A 105 -11.76 -2.07 8.96
N PRO A 106 -11.82 -3.32 9.46
CA PRO A 106 -12.48 -3.62 10.72
C PRO A 106 -11.63 -3.20 11.91
N PHE A 107 -12.25 -3.16 13.10
CA PHE A 107 -11.61 -2.70 14.33
C PHE A 107 -10.57 -3.67 14.91
N ASN A 108 -10.64 -4.97 14.58
CA ASN A 108 -9.90 -6.02 15.29
C ASN A 108 -8.40 -6.08 14.92
N PHE A 109 -8.00 -5.52 13.77
CA PHE A 109 -6.61 -5.41 13.35
C PHE A 109 -6.29 -4.00 12.83
N PRO A 110 -6.18 -3.00 13.74
CA PRO A 110 -6.05 -1.59 13.37
C PRO A 110 -4.70 -1.22 12.74
N ALA A 111 -3.70 -2.11 12.74
CA ALA A 111 -2.45 -1.92 11.99
C ALA A 111 -2.37 -2.80 10.74
N MET A 112 -2.49 -4.12 10.90
CA MET A 112 -2.29 -5.10 9.84
C MET A 112 -3.21 -4.87 8.65
N ILE A 113 -4.53 -4.80 8.86
CA ILE A 113 -5.48 -4.69 7.74
C ILE A 113 -5.35 -3.33 7.03
N PRO A 114 -5.26 -2.19 7.73
CA PRO A 114 -4.97 -0.91 7.06
C PRO A 114 -3.68 -0.92 6.25
N LEU A 115 -2.62 -1.56 6.76
CA LEU A 115 -1.36 -1.70 6.03
C LEU A 115 -1.53 -2.60 4.80
N TRP A 116 -2.37 -3.64 4.84
CA TRP A 116 -2.62 -4.50 3.67
C TRP A 116 -3.26 -3.75 2.51
N VAL A 117 -4.22 -2.87 2.78
CA VAL A 117 -4.93 -2.17 1.72
C VAL A 117 -4.16 -0.93 1.25
N ARG A 118 -3.64 -0.13 2.20
CA ARG A 118 -3.01 1.17 1.89
C ARG A 118 -1.68 1.02 1.17
N THR A 119 -0.83 0.10 1.61
CA THR A 119 0.51 -0.04 1.04
C THR A 119 0.44 -0.52 -0.41
N GLN A 120 -0.43 -1.49 -0.69
CA GLN A 120 -0.64 -1.99 -2.04
C GLN A 120 -1.18 -0.90 -2.97
N SER A 121 -2.16 -0.12 -2.53
CA SER A 121 -2.69 0.99 -3.32
C SER A 121 -1.59 2.00 -3.64
N LEU A 122 -0.87 2.46 -2.62
CA LEU A 122 0.17 3.48 -2.77
C LEU A 122 1.32 3.00 -3.67
N ALA A 123 1.78 1.77 -3.50
CA ALA A 123 2.83 1.17 -4.32
C ALA A 123 2.40 1.02 -5.79
N ARG A 124 1.17 0.54 -6.03
CA ARG A 124 0.58 0.31 -7.36
C ARG A 124 -0.14 1.54 -7.94
N LEU A 125 0.38 2.72 -7.65
CA LEU A 125 -0.01 3.99 -8.28
C LEU A 125 -1.47 4.44 -8.04
N SER A 126 -2.17 3.85 -7.07
CA SER A 126 -3.54 4.24 -6.74
C SER A 126 -3.57 5.08 -5.45
N VAL A 127 -4.34 6.17 -5.44
CA VAL A 127 -4.47 7.00 -4.23
C VAL A 127 -5.65 6.50 -3.42
N GLN A 128 -5.44 6.13 -2.16
CA GLN A 128 -6.52 5.57 -1.35
C GLN A 128 -7.16 6.59 -0.43
N CYS A 129 -8.48 6.65 -0.45
CA CYS A 129 -9.28 7.22 0.63
C CYS A 129 -9.55 6.13 1.68
N VAL A 130 -9.09 6.35 2.90
CA VAL A 130 -9.40 5.46 4.02
C VAL A 130 -10.63 6.01 4.73
N ALA A 131 -11.70 5.21 4.78
CA ALA A 131 -12.82 5.47 5.66
C ALA A 131 -12.61 4.62 6.92
N LEU A 132 -12.12 5.25 8.00
CA LEU A 132 -12.21 4.67 9.33
C LEU A 132 -13.64 4.91 9.81
N ARG A 133 -14.40 3.83 9.99
CA ARG A 133 -15.68 3.83 10.72
C ARG A 133 -15.51 2.99 11.96
#